data_AF-A0A5S9Y8K8-F1
#
_entry.id   AF-A0A5S9Y8K8-F1
#
_cell.length_a   1.000
_cell.length_b   1.000
_cell.length_c   1.000
_cell.angle_alpha   90.00
_cell.angle_beta   90.00
_cell.angle_gamma   90.00
#
_symmetry.space_group_name_H-M   'P 1'
#
loop_
_entity.id
_entity.type
_entity.pdbx_description
1 polymer ?
#
loop_
_entity_poly.entity_id
_entity_poly.type
_entity_poly.pdbx_seq_one_letter_code
_entity_poly.pdbx_strand_id
1 'polypeptide(L)'
;MKSNCELQDKYSRHEKLQEELSVAQGRLSEFESAAYALNNQFTELEVKYKAIVKLRDAKLAKSASKAIKEVKCRGTELIQGAILFIQTEKTRSELESDIKDHESNLLLLDQTHEEDFSEEQERSELKAVLSEKRSRLAALPASSFNPQHFEEFFTESPPLSESGFDWLFSPNSSGSVDIAAAEVSTIPIGIAQPDHVLPEAPPVVNNEMVIIPDDECDVGHEPDAPSEQVPTTEPNETEPTDVKP
;
A
#
# COMPACT_ATOMS: atom_id res chain seq x y z
N MET A 1 3.12 102.72 -2.84
CA MET A 1 3.57 101.83 -1.74
C MET A 1 2.86 100.48 -1.72
N LYS A 2 1.55 100.38 -2.03
CA LYS A 2 0.79 99.11 -1.96
C LYS A 2 1.29 97.97 -2.88
N SER A 3 1.73 98.27 -4.10
CA SER A 3 2.14 97.22 -5.06
C SER A 3 3.48 96.53 -4.75
N ASN A 4 4.31 97.13 -3.89
CA ASN A 4 5.62 96.55 -3.55
C ASN A 4 5.47 95.50 -2.41
N CYS A 5 4.61 95.77 -1.43
CA CYS A 5 4.27 94.79 -0.39
C CYS A 5 3.58 93.55 -0.96
N GLU A 6 2.68 93.71 -1.93
CA GLU A 6 2.01 92.58 -2.60
C GLU A 6 2.98 91.73 -3.42
N LEU A 7 4.01 92.35 -4.01
CA LEU A 7 5.03 91.64 -4.77
C LEU A 7 5.93 90.80 -3.84
N GLN A 8 6.34 91.38 -2.71
CA GLN A 8 7.17 90.69 -1.72
C GLN A 8 6.43 89.51 -1.06
N ASP A 9 5.13 89.66 -0.79
CA ASP A 9 4.28 88.58 -0.29
C ASP A 9 4.13 87.43 -1.31
N LYS A 10 4.05 87.74 -2.62
CA LYS A 10 4.05 86.72 -3.68
C LYS A 10 5.37 85.95 -3.74
N TYR A 11 6.51 86.62 -3.62
CA TYR A 11 7.82 85.95 -3.59
C TYR A 11 7.96 85.01 -2.39
N SER A 12 7.54 85.47 -1.21
CA SER A 12 7.57 84.66 0.01
C SER A 12 6.68 83.40 -0.11
N ARG A 13 5.50 83.55 -0.73
CA ARG A 13 4.62 82.41 -1.03
C ARG A 13 5.22 81.44 -2.05
N HIS A 14 5.90 81.95 -3.07
CA HIS A 14 6.56 81.12 -4.06
C HIS A 14 7.70 80.29 -3.45
N GLU A 15 8.54 80.89 -2.62
CA GLU A 15 9.63 80.19 -1.93
C GLU A 15 9.09 79.07 -1.03
N LYS A 16 8.03 79.35 -0.25
CA LYS A 16 7.36 78.33 0.58
C LYS A 16 6.78 77.18 -0.24
N LEU A 17 6.12 77.47 -1.36
CA LEU A 17 5.58 76.44 -2.25
C LEU A 17 6.69 75.59 -2.88
N GLN A 18 7.83 76.19 -3.20
CA GLN A 18 8.97 75.48 -3.74
C GLN A 18 9.59 74.52 -2.71
N GLU A 19 9.69 74.93 -1.45
CA GLU A 19 10.13 74.07 -0.35
C GLU A 19 9.16 72.89 -0.15
N GLU A 20 7.85 73.15 -0.09
CA GLU A 20 6.82 72.11 0.06
C GLU A 20 6.85 71.11 -1.11
N LEU A 21 7.06 71.58 -2.35
CA LEU A 21 7.17 70.73 -3.54
C LEU A 21 8.43 69.84 -3.44
N SER A 22 9.56 70.39 -2.99
CA SER A 22 10.79 69.61 -2.81
C SER A 22 10.62 68.51 -1.76
N VAL A 23 9.96 68.81 -0.63
CA VAL A 23 9.62 67.81 0.40
C VAL A 23 8.67 66.75 -0.14
N ALA A 24 7.64 67.16 -0.89
CA ALA A 24 6.69 66.23 -1.48
C ALA A 24 7.34 65.29 -2.50
N GLN A 25 8.27 65.79 -3.32
CA GLN A 25 9.05 64.98 -4.25
C GLN A 25 9.95 63.96 -3.54
N GLY A 26 10.62 64.36 -2.46
CA GLY A 26 11.44 63.44 -1.65
C GLY A 26 10.60 62.27 -1.12
N ARG A 27 9.44 62.58 -0.52
CA ARG A 27 8.50 61.56 -0.03
C ARG A 27 7.95 60.66 -1.14
N LEU A 28 7.64 61.24 -2.30
CA LEU A 28 7.15 60.45 -3.44
C LEU A 28 8.21 59.44 -3.90
N SER A 29 9.48 59.86 -3.96
CA SER A 29 10.60 58.96 -4.31
C SER A 29 10.79 57.84 -3.28
N GLU A 30 10.64 58.15 -1.98
CA GLU A 30 10.66 57.15 -0.91
C GLU A 30 9.51 56.14 -1.06
N PHE A 31 8.29 56.61 -1.32
CA PHE A 31 7.12 55.74 -1.55
C PHE A 31 7.29 54.85 -2.79
N GLU A 32 7.81 55.40 -3.88
CA GLU A 32 8.09 54.64 -5.09
C GLU A 32 9.12 53.53 -4.82
N SER A 33 10.21 53.85 -4.14
CA SER A 33 11.21 52.85 -3.74
C SER A 33 10.63 51.77 -2.82
N ALA A 34 9.79 52.15 -1.85
CA ALA A 34 9.12 51.20 -0.97
C ALA A 34 8.13 50.31 -1.73
N ALA A 35 7.38 50.86 -2.68
CA ALA A 35 6.46 50.11 -3.52
C ALA A 35 7.19 49.09 -4.40
N TYR A 36 8.33 49.47 -5.00
CA TYR A 36 9.16 48.53 -5.75
C TYR A 36 9.71 47.41 -4.87
N ALA A 37 10.21 47.72 -3.66
CA ALA A 37 10.68 46.71 -2.72
C ALA A 37 9.57 45.74 -2.30
N LEU A 38 8.38 46.25 -2.00
CA LEU A 38 7.21 45.44 -1.65
C LEU A 38 6.78 44.52 -2.81
N ASN A 39 6.76 45.04 -4.04
CA ASN A 39 6.42 44.27 -5.22
C ASN A 39 7.39 43.10 -5.44
N ASN A 40 8.70 43.33 -5.20
CA ASN A 40 9.72 42.27 -5.28
C ASN A 40 9.50 41.19 -4.20
N GLN A 41 9.16 41.59 -2.97
CA GLN A 41 8.83 40.64 -1.91
C GLN A 41 7.57 39.81 -2.24
N PHE A 42 6.55 40.44 -2.82
CA PHE A 42 5.32 39.76 -3.23
C PHE A 42 5.59 38.72 -4.33
N THR A 43 6.40 39.05 -5.33
CA THR A 43 6.77 38.11 -6.39
C THR A 43 7.60 36.94 -5.86
N GLU A 44 8.53 37.18 -4.92
CA GLU A 44 9.27 36.11 -4.27
C GLU A 44 8.35 35.19 -3.45
N LEU A 45 7.39 35.77 -2.72
CA LEU A 45 6.41 35.02 -1.95
C LEU A 45 5.52 34.14 -2.83
N GLU A 46 5.05 34.66 -3.97
CA GLU A 46 4.24 33.90 -4.93
C GLU A 46 5.00 32.66 -5.45
N VAL A 47 6.29 32.84 -5.78
CA VAL A 47 7.15 31.73 -6.22
C VAL A 47 7.32 30.69 -5.10
N LYS A 48 7.57 31.13 -3.86
CA LYS A 48 7.70 30.23 -2.69
C LYS A 48 6.40 29.47 -2.44
N TYR A 49 5.26 30.15 -2.46
CA TYR A 49 3.96 29.51 -2.28
C TYR A 49 3.70 28.43 -3.34
N LYS A 50 3.97 28.74 -4.61
CA LYS A 50 3.84 27.78 -5.71
C LYS A 50 4.76 26.56 -5.54
N ALA A 51 5.97 26.76 -5.02
CA ALA A 51 6.88 25.65 -4.73
C ALA A 51 6.37 24.77 -3.58
N ILE A 52 5.82 25.37 -2.52
CA ILE A 52 5.25 24.63 -1.38
C ILE A 52 4.06 23.76 -1.83
N VAL A 53 3.15 24.32 -2.63
CA VAL A 53 2.00 23.56 -3.17
C VAL A 53 2.47 22.36 -3.98
N LYS A 54 3.44 22.55 -4.89
CA LYS A 54 4.02 21.45 -5.68
C LYS A 54 4.67 20.37 -4.80
N LEU A 55 5.40 20.77 -3.76
CA LEU A 55 6.04 19.84 -2.83
C LEU A 55 5.00 19.02 -2.05
N ARG A 56 3.93 19.66 -1.57
CA ARG A 56 2.82 18.98 -0.89
C ARG A 56 2.17 17.95 -1.81
N ASP A 57 1.83 18.35 -3.02
CA ASP A 57 1.17 17.47 -3.98
C ASP A 57 2.05 16.27 -4.35
N ALA A 58 3.35 16.48 -4.54
CA ALA A 58 4.30 15.41 -4.80
C ALA A 58 4.43 14.44 -3.61
N LYS A 59 4.49 14.95 -2.37
CA LYS A 59 4.52 14.11 -1.16
C LYS A 59 3.22 13.30 -1.01
N LEU A 60 2.07 13.93 -1.23
CA LEU A 60 0.77 13.27 -1.16
C LEU A 60 0.67 12.16 -2.22
N ALA A 61 1.06 12.44 -3.47
CA ALA A 61 1.07 11.45 -4.54
C ALA A 61 1.99 10.25 -4.22
N LYS A 62 3.19 10.51 -3.67
CA LYS A 62 4.11 9.45 -3.25
C LYS A 62 3.52 8.59 -2.13
N SER A 63 2.92 9.22 -1.11
CA SER A 63 2.27 8.51 0.00
C SER A 63 1.09 7.67 -0.47
N ALA A 64 0.22 8.23 -1.31
CA ALA A 64 -0.92 7.53 -1.87
C ALA A 64 -0.47 6.34 -2.73
N SER A 65 0.57 6.51 -3.55
CA SER A 65 1.12 5.42 -4.36
C SER A 65 1.69 4.29 -3.49
N LYS A 66 2.40 4.60 -2.41
CA LYS A 66 2.90 3.61 -1.45
C LYS A 66 1.75 2.84 -0.79
N ALA A 67 0.74 3.56 -0.29
CA ALA A 67 -0.42 2.95 0.36
C ALA A 67 -1.20 2.03 -0.59
N ILE A 68 -1.44 2.45 -1.84
CA ILE A 68 -2.13 1.64 -2.85
C ILE A 68 -1.35 0.33 -3.12
N LYS A 69 -0.02 0.42 -3.25
CA LYS A 69 0.81 -0.78 -3.45
C LYS A 69 0.75 -1.73 -2.26
N GLU A 70 0.86 -1.21 -1.04
CA GLU A 70 0.81 -2.03 0.17
C GLU A 70 -0.54 -2.74 0.34
N VAL A 71 -1.64 -2.02 0.13
CA VAL A 71 -3.00 -2.59 0.15
C VAL A 71 -3.14 -3.69 -0.92
N LYS A 72 -2.61 -3.48 -2.13
CA LYS A 72 -2.64 -4.50 -3.19
C LYS A 72 -1.84 -5.74 -2.78
N CYS A 73 -0.60 -5.59 -2.32
CA CYS A 73 0.26 -6.72 -1.97
C CYS A 73 -0.33 -7.52 -0.80
N ARG A 74 -0.72 -6.88 0.30
CA ARG A 74 -1.36 -7.58 1.43
C ARG A 74 -2.73 -8.17 1.07
N GLY A 75 -3.49 -7.50 0.21
CA GLY A 75 -4.74 -8.05 -0.33
C GLY A 75 -4.52 -9.36 -1.09
N THR A 76 -3.47 -9.44 -1.90
CA THR A 76 -3.09 -10.68 -2.60
C THR A 76 -2.66 -11.77 -1.64
N GLU A 77 -1.82 -11.46 -0.65
CA GLU A 77 -1.40 -12.41 0.40
C GLU A 77 -2.59 -12.98 1.17
N LEU A 78 -3.56 -12.13 1.53
CA LEU A 78 -4.79 -12.54 2.20
C LEU A 78 -5.60 -13.52 1.33
N ILE A 79 -5.80 -13.20 0.05
CA ILE A 79 -6.56 -14.05 -0.87
C ILE A 79 -5.86 -15.40 -1.07
N GLN A 80 -4.55 -15.40 -1.31
CA GLN A 80 -3.77 -16.63 -1.48
C GLN A 80 -3.79 -17.50 -0.22
N GLY A 81 -3.61 -16.89 0.96
CA GLY A 81 -3.69 -17.58 2.24
C GLY A 81 -5.06 -18.21 2.48
N ALA A 82 -6.14 -17.49 2.17
CA ALA A 82 -7.51 -18.01 2.31
C ALA A 82 -7.79 -19.19 1.37
N ILE A 83 -7.32 -19.12 0.11
CA ILE A 83 -7.47 -20.20 -0.87
C ILE A 83 -6.76 -21.46 -0.36
N LEU A 84 -5.49 -21.33 0.06
CA LEU A 84 -4.70 -22.45 0.54
C LEU A 84 -5.31 -23.05 1.82
N PHE A 85 -5.83 -22.21 2.71
CA PHE A 85 -6.54 -22.66 3.90
C PHE A 85 -7.76 -23.50 3.55
N ILE A 86 -8.65 -22.98 2.70
CA ILE A 86 -9.88 -23.67 2.30
C ILE A 86 -9.56 -25.00 1.63
N GLN A 87 -8.56 -25.03 0.74
CA GLN A 87 -8.14 -26.26 0.06
C GLN A 87 -7.59 -27.28 1.05
N THR A 88 -6.73 -26.87 1.97
CA THR A 88 -6.11 -27.75 2.97
C THR A 88 -7.14 -28.31 3.94
N GLU A 89 -8.06 -27.48 4.45
CA GLU A 89 -9.14 -27.94 5.33
C GLU A 89 -10.08 -28.89 4.60
N LYS A 90 -10.43 -28.61 3.33
CA LYS A 90 -11.26 -29.51 2.53
C LYS A 90 -10.61 -30.89 2.40
N THR A 91 -9.34 -30.95 2.01
CA THR A 91 -8.60 -32.22 1.90
C THR A 91 -8.49 -32.92 3.25
N ARG A 92 -8.30 -32.17 4.34
CA ARG A 92 -8.26 -32.72 5.70
C ARG A 92 -9.59 -33.38 6.06
N SER A 93 -10.71 -32.68 5.92
CA SER A 93 -12.04 -33.20 6.24
C SER A 93 -12.42 -34.42 5.38
N GLU A 94 -12.07 -34.42 4.09
CA GLU A 94 -12.28 -35.57 3.20
C GLU A 94 -11.50 -36.80 3.68
N LEU A 95 -10.24 -36.62 4.07
CA LEU A 95 -9.39 -37.70 4.55
C LEU A 95 -9.81 -38.21 5.94
N GLU A 96 -10.26 -37.32 6.82
CA GLU A 96 -10.84 -37.68 8.13
C GLU A 96 -12.11 -38.51 7.99
N SER A 97 -13.01 -38.12 7.07
CA SER A 97 -14.22 -38.90 6.77
C SER A 97 -13.87 -40.30 6.27
N ASP A 98 -12.94 -40.37 5.32
CA ASP A 98 -12.55 -41.64 4.73
C ASP A 98 -11.84 -42.56 5.75
N ILE A 99 -11.02 -42.01 6.64
CA ILE A 99 -10.43 -42.76 7.77
C ILE A 99 -11.54 -43.37 8.63
N LYS A 100 -12.58 -42.58 8.95
CA LYS A 100 -13.71 -43.04 9.76
C LYS A 100 -14.49 -44.17 9.06
N ASP A 101 -14.66 -44.09 7.74
CA ASP A 101 -15.31 -45.13 6.95
C ASP A 101 -14.49 -46.43 6.98
N HIS A 102 -13.17 -46.35 6.81
CA HIS A 102 -12.28 -47.52 6.89
C HIS A 102 -12.22 -48.12 8.30
N GLU A 103 -12.24 -47.28 9.34
CA GLU A 103 -12.37 -47.73 10.73
C GLU A 103 -13.69 -48.47 10.97
N SER A 104 -14.79 -47.96 10.42
CA SER A 104 -16.10 -48.60 10.50
C SER A 104 -16.12 -49.95 9.78
N ASN A 105 -15.50 -50.03 8.59
CA ASN A 105 -15.40 -51.29 7.84
C ASN A 105 -14.59 -52.34 8.60
N LEU A 106 -13.47 -51.94 9.22
CA LEU A 106 -12.66 -52.84 10.03
C LEU A 106 -13.44 -53.37 11.24
N LEU A 107 -14.24 -52.53 11.89
CA LEU A 107 -15.11 -52.94 13.00
C LEU A 107 -16.20 -53.93 12.55
N LEU A 108 -16.77 -53.72 11.36
CA LEU A 108 -17.76 -54.62 10.79
C LEU A 108 -17.16 -56.00 10.51
N LEU A 109 -15.95 -56.03 9.95
CA LEU A 109 -15.21 -57.26 9.70
C LEU A 109 -14.97 -58.03 11.01
N ASP A 110 -14.47 -57.35 12.05
CA ASP A 110 -14.27 -57.93 13.39
C ASP A 110 -15.58 -58.45 14.04
N GLN A 111 -16.76 -58.00 13.58
CA GLN A 111 -18.08 -58.46 14.07
C GLN A 111 -18.63 -59.67 13.30
N THR A 112 -18.23 -59.87 12.05
CA THR A 112 -18.69 -60.97 11.20
C THR A 112 -17.75 -62.18 11.36
N HIS A 113 -18.05 -63.08 12.29
CA HIS A 113 -17.23 -64.26 12.63
C HIS A 113 -17.28 -65.39 11.58
N GLU A 114 -16.65 -65.22 10.42
CA GLU A 114 -16.39 -66.30 9.44
C GLU A 114 -14.88 -66.35 9.16
N GLU A 115 -14.15 -67.31 9.77
CA GLU A 115 -12.68 -67.48 9.67
C GLU A 115 -12.21 -67.95 8.27
N ASP A 116 -12.61 -67.24 7.23
CA ASP A 116 -12.14 -67.47 5.87
C ASP A 116 -10.79 -66.74 5.65
N PHE A 117 -9.83 -67.39 4.98
CA PHE A 117 -8.52 -66.79 4.63
C PHE A 117 -8.63 -65.44 3.88
N SER A 118 -9.76 -65.17 3.24
CA SER A 118 -10.05 -63.90 2.55
C SER A 118 -10.24 -62.73 3.52
N GLU A 119 -10.76 -62.98 4.73
CA GLU A 119 -11.02 -61.95 5.74
C GLU A 119 -9.71 -61.43 6.36
N GLU A 120 -8.77 -62.32 6.67
CA GLU A 120 -7.47 -61.91 7.25
C GLU A 120 -6.65 -61.07 6.26
N GLN A 121 -6.74 -61.41 4.96
CA GLN A 121 -6.15 -60.62 3.89
C GLN A 121 -6.82 -59.23 3.79
N GLU A 122 -8.15 -59.17 3.74
CA GLU A 122 -8.92 -57.91 3.71
C GLU A 122 -8.61 -57.03 4.92
N ARG A 123 -8.50 -57.62 6.10
CA ARG A 123 -8.14 -56.93 7.35
C ARG A 123 -6.75 -56.31 7.29
N SER A 124 -5.78 -57.03 6.73
CA SER A 124 -4.41 -56.53 6.55
C SER A 124 -4.39 -55.36 5.56
N GLU A 125 -5.14 -55.47 4.45
CA GLU A 125 -5.28 -54.40 3.45
C GLU A 125 -5.93 -53.14 4.05
N LEU A 126 -7.05 -53.28 4.76
CA LEU A 126 -7.73 -52.17 5.45
C LEU A 126 -6.79 -51.48 6.43
N LYS A 127 -6.06 -52.23 7.27
CA LYS A 127 -5.08 -51.65 8.21
C LYS A 127 -3.95 -50.89 7.51
N ALA A 128 -3.43 -51.43 6.42
CA ALA A 128 -2.39 -50.77 5.63
C ALA A 128 -2.89 -49.43 5.05
N VAL A 129 -4.08 -49.43 4.43
CA VAL A 129 -4.72 -48.22 3.87
C VAL A 129 -4.99 -47.19 4.97
N LEU A 130 -5.49 -47.63 6.13
CA LEU A 130 -5.78 -46.74 7.25
C LEU A 130 -4.49 -46.10 7.80
N SER A 131 -3.40 -46.87 7.92
CA SER A 131 -2.08 -46.37 8.31
C SER A 131 -1.56 -45.33 7.31
N GLU A 132 -1.69 -45.60 6.01
CA GLU A 132 -1.32 -44.67 4.95
C GLU A 132 -2.11 -43.36 5.06
N LYS A 133 -3.44 -43.44 5.18
CA LYS A 133 -4.31 -42.27 5.25
C LYS A 133 -4.05 -41.43 6.49
N ARG A 134 -3.83 -42.06 7.66
CA ARG A 134 -3.40 -41.34 8.88
C ARG A 134 -2.05 -40.66 8.68
N SER A 135 -1.11 -41.29 7.96
CA SER A 135 0.18 -40.69 7.64
C SER A 135 0.03 -39.47 6.72
N ARG A 136 -0.82 -39.57 5.69
CA ARG A 136 -1.15 -38.44 4.81
C ARG A 136 -1.82 -37.30 5.57
N LEU A 137 -2.75 -37.62 6.49
CA LEU A 137 -3.43 -36.65 7.34
C LEU A 137 -2.44 -35.89 8.23
N ALA A 138 -1.50 -36.63 8.86
CA ALA A 138 -0.45 -36.06 9.67
C ALA A 138 0.58 -35.23 8.86
N ALA A 139 0.72 -35.52 7.56
CA ALA A 139 1.59 -34.78 6.65
C ALA A 139 0.94 -33.50 6.08
N LEU A 140 -0.38 -33.32 6.22
CA LEU A 140 -1.02 -32.08 5.80
C LEU A 140 -0.52 -30.91 6.65
N PRO A 141 -0.14 -29.79 6.04
CA PRO A 141 0.31 -28.63 6.80
C PRO A 141 -0.82 -28.16 7.73
N ALA A 142 -0.47 -27.86 8.99
CA ALA A 142 -1.35 -27.12 9.86
C ALA A 142 -1.53 -25.72 9.26
N SER A 143 -2.77 -25.28 9.09
CA SER A 143 -3.02 -23.95 8.54
C SER A 143 -2.47 -22.90 9.49
N SER A 144 -1.49 -22.11 9.03
CA SER A 144 -1.02 -20.91 9.72
C SER A 144 -1.84 -19.67 9.35
N PHE A 145 -2.88 -19.82 8.52
CA PHE A 145 -3.70 -18.71 8.07
C PHE A 145 -4.58 -18.22 9.22
N ASN A 146 -4.27 -17.03 9.72
CA ASN A 146 -5.08 -16.33 10.71
C ASN A 146 -5.62 -15.02 10.11
N PRO A 147 -6.92 -14.95 9.78
CA PRO A 147 -7.55 -13.75 9.24
C PRO A 147 -7.38 -12.50 10.13
N GLN A 148 -7.25 -12.68 11.45
CA GLN A 148 -7.16 -11.56 12.39
C GLN A 148 -5.87 -10.75 12.23
N HIS A 149 -4.77 -11.37 11.78
CA HIS A 149 -3.52 -10.63 11.49
C HIS A 149 -3.66 -9.67 10.30
N PHE A 150 -4.63 -9.90 9.41
CA PHE A 150 -4.91 -9.00 8.30
C PHE A 150 -5.92 -7.91 8.69
N GLU A 151 -6.84 -8.20 9.62
CA GLU A 151 -7.77 -7.19 10.15
C GLU A 151 -7.03 -6.03 10.81
N GLU A 152 -5.98 -6.32 11.58
CA GLU A 152 -5.13 -5.30 12.19
C GLU A 152 -4.56 -4.34 11.15
N PHE A 153 -4.11 -4.83 9.98
CA PHE A 153 -3.60 -3.97 8.91
C PHE A 153 -4.65 -3.00 8.33
N PHE A 154 -5.90 -3.43 8.19
CA PHE A 154 -6.96 -2.59 7.62
C PHE A 154 -7.64 -1.69 8.65
N THR A 155 -7.49 -1.99 9.94
CA THR A 155 -8.08 -1.23 11.04
C THR A 155 -7.08 -0.31 11.72
N GLU A 156 -5.78 -0.60 11.63
CA GLU A 156 -4.72 0.26 12.09
C GLU A 156 -4.62 1.48 11.17
N SER A 157 -5.02 2.63 11.71
CA SER A 157 -4.80 3.90 11.01
C SER A 157 -3.30 4.15 10.89
N PRO A 158 -2.82 4.74 9.78
CA PRO A 158 -1.42 5.12 9.66
C PRO A 158 -0.99 5.94 10.88
N PRO A 159 0.21 5.72 11.44
CA PRO A 159 0.68 6.52 12.55
C PRO A 159 0.62 8.00 12.14
N LEU A 160 -0.08 8.80 12.96
CA LEU A 160 -0.30 10.23 12.70
C LEU A 160 1.01 11.00 12.46
N SER A 161 2.14 10.45 12.93
CA SER A 161 3.49 10.97 12.76
C SER A 161 4.10 10.80 11.35
N GLU A 162 3.57 9.93 10.50
CA GLU A 162 3.95 9.87 9.07
C GLU A 162 3.01 10.69 8.17
N SER A 163 1.86 11.11 8.71
CA SER A 163 1.01 12.06 8.03
C SER A 163 1.72 13.40 8.05
N GLY A 164 2.16 13.89 6.88
CA GLY A 164 2.93 15.13 6.71
C GLY A 164 2.15 16.41 7.03
N PHE A 165 1.37 16.42 8.12
CA PHE A 165 0.52 17.49 8.63
C PHE A 165 1.15 18.25 9.81
N ASP A 166 2.37 17.93 10.24
CA ASP A 166 3.09 18.67 11.30
C ASP A 166 3.20 20.18 11.03
N TRP A 167 3.11 20.63 9.77
CA TRP A 167 3.12 22.05 9.43
C TRP A 167 1.77 22.75 9.62
N LEU A 168 0.65 22.01 9.68
CA LEU A 168 -0.69 22.60 9.85
C LEU A 168 -0.96 23.07 11.30
N PHE A 169 -0.21 22.53 12.26
CA PHE A 169 -0.34 22.81 13.70
C PHE A 169 0.82 23.63 14.27
N SER A 170 1.47 24.46 13.44
CA SER A 170 2.46 25.41 13.96
C SER A 170 1.77 26.46 14.85
N PRO A 171 2.17 26.65 16.13
CA PRO A 171 1.50 27.56 17.08
C PRO A 171 1.58 29.05 16.70
N ASN A 172 2.29 29.40 15.63
CA ASN A 172 2.49 30.78 15.20
C ASN A 172 1.47 31.25 14.15
N SER A 173 0.52 30.41 13.73
CA SER A 173 -0.58 30.83 12.85
C SER A 173 -1.79 31.27 13.67
N SER A 174 -1.75 32.49 14.20
CA SER A 174 -2.94 33.18 14.70
C SER A 174 -3.83 33.56 13.52
N GLY A 175 -4.63 32.61 13.06
CA GLY A 175 -5.66 32.80 12.05
C GLY A 175 -6.52 31.56 11.97
N SER A 176 -7.66 31.58 12.65
CA SER A 176 -8.72 30.57 12.46
C SER A 176 -9.16 30.60 11.01
N VAL A 177 -8.71 29.64 10.21
CA VAL A 177 -9.34 29.35 8.92
C VAL A 177 -10.43 28.34 9.23
N ASP A 178 -11.67 28.82 9.33
CA ASP A 178 -12.85 27.97 9.28
C ASP A 178 -12.78 27.15 8.00
N ILE A 179 -12.47 25.86 8.13
CA ILE A 179 -12.66 24.89 7.05
C ILE A 179 -14.16 24.66 6.99
N ALA A 180 -14.85 25.46 6.18
CA ALA A 180 -16.20 25.15 5.75
C ALA A 180 -16.19 23.74 5.18
N ALA A 181 -17.03 22.87 5.74
CA ALA A 181 -17.25 21.53 5.27
C ALA A 181 -17.54 21.60 3.76
N ALA A 182 -16.63 21.05 2.96
CA ALA A 182 -16.86 20.87 1.53
C ALA A 182 -18.03 19.89 1.40
N GLU A 183 -19.22 20.43 1.16
CA GLU A 183 -20.40 19.63 0.84
C GLU A 183 -20.07 18.76 -0.39
N VAL A 184 -20.05 17.45 -0.16
CA VAL A 184 -19.97 16.44 -1.21
C VAL A 184 -21.21 16.62 -2.09
N SER A 185 -20.99 17.14 -3.29
CA SER A 185 -22.01 17.21 -4.33
C SER A 185 -22.37 15.78 -4.76
N THR A 186 -23.44 15.26 -4.18
CA THR A 186 -24.03 13.97 -4.53
C THR A 186 -24.63 14.07 -5.93
N ILE A 187 -23.91 13.54 -6.93
CA ILE A 187 -24.47 13.29 -8.25
C ILE A 187 -25.55 12.19 -8.09
N PRO A 188 -26.79 12.39 -8.57
CA PRO A 188 -27.78 11.33 -8.52
C PRO A 188 -27.39 10.23 -9.52
N ILE A 189 -27.01 9.06 -8.98
CA ILE A 189 -26.92 7.82 -9.74
C ILE A 189 -28.33 7.47 -10.22
N GLY A 190 -28.55 7.57 -11.53
CA GLY A 190 -29.80 7.14 -12.15
C GLY A 190 -29.99 5.64 -11.92
N ILE A 191 -31.05 5.29 -11.20
CA ILE A 191 -31.52 3.91 -11.07
C ILE A 191 -32.08 3.50 -12.43
N ALA A 192 -31.31 2.74 -13.21
CA ALA A 192 -31.87 1.94 -14.29
C ALA A 192 -32.63 0.76 -13.66
N GLN A 193 -33.90 0.60 -14.00
CA GLN A 193 -34.73 -0.54 -13.60
C GLN A 193 -34.06 -1.88 -13.95
N PRO A 194 -34.12 -2.90 -13.07
CA PRO A 194 -33.72 -4.24 -13.44
C PRO A 194 -34.87 -4.93 -14.18
N ASP A 195 -34.70 -5.17 -15.48
CA ASP A 195 -35.50 -6.18 -16.17
C ASP A 195 -35.13 -7.56 -15.60
N HIS A 196 -36.15 -8.26 -15.08
CA HIS A 196 -36.05 -9.62 -14.61
C HIS A 196 -35.70 -10.56 -15.75
N VAL A 197 -34.47 -11.09 -15.76
CA VAL A 197 -34.11 -12.29 -16.52
C VAL A 197 -33.52 -13.31 -15.57
N LEU A 198 -34.19 -14.46 -15.50
CA LEU A 198 -33.83 -15.66 -14.74
C LEU A 198 -32.46 -16.19 -15.20
N PRO A 199 -31.48 -16.45 -14.31
CA PRO A 199 -30.26 -17.14 -14.70
C PRO A 199 -30.51 -18.63 -14.89
N GLU A 200 -30.24 -19.08 -16.11
CA GLU A 200 -30.02 -20.47 -16.50
C GLU A 200 -28.86 -21.10 -15.70
N ALA A 201 -28.88 -22.43 -15.56
CA ALA A 201 -28.14 -23.26 -14.60
C ALA A 201 -26.64 -22.94 -14.39
N PRO A 202 -26.06 -23.26 -13.21
CA PRO A 202 -24.67 -22.97 -12.90
C PRO A 202 -23.69 -23.75 -13.80
N PRO A 203 -22.57 -23.13 -14.22
CA PRO A 203 -21.55 -23.80 -15.00
C PRO A 203 -20.86 -24.89 -14.17
N VAL A 204 -20.65 -26.04 -14.81
CA VAL A 204 -19.87 -27.18 -14.29
C VAL A 204 -18.45 -26.71 -13.99
N VAL A 205 -18.05 -26.81 -12.72
CA VAL A 205 -16.69 -26.45 -12.29
C VAL A 205 -15.77 -27.63 -12.59
N ASN A 206 -14.93 -27.46 -13.61
CA ASN A 206 -13.73 -28.26 -13.83
C ASN A 206 -12.66 -27.87 -12.79
N ASN A 207 -12.06 -28.87 -12.15
CA ASN A 207 -11.09 -28.74 -11.05
C ASN A 207 -9.70 -28.33 -11.54
N GLU A 208 -9.59 -27.21 -12.27
CA GLU A 208 -8.31 -26.70 -12.75
C GLU A 208 -7.76 -25.69 -11.73
N MET A 209 -6.54 -25.95 -11.26
CA MET A 209 -5.81 -25.11 -10.30
C MET A 209 -5.62 -23.71 -10.89
N VAL A 210 -6.39 -22.74 -10.40
CA VAL A 210 -6.29 -21.33 -10.80
C VAL A 210 -5.02 -20.76 -10.17
N ILE A 211 -3.93 -20.77 -10.92
CA ILE A 211 -2.71 -20.03 -10.61
C ILE A 211 -2.96 -18.58 -11.03
N ILE A 212 -3.13 -17.69 -10.05
CA ILE A 212 -3.10 -16.25 -10.32
C ILE A 212 -1.64 -15.88 -10.59
N PRO A 213 -1.30 -15.28 -11.76
CA PRO A 213 0.07 -14.93 -12.07
C PRO A 213 0.63 -13.91 -11.06
N ASP A 214 1.86 -14.15 -10.61
CA ASP A 214 2.64 -13.24 -9.79
C ASP A 214 2.94 -11.96 -10.60
N ASP A 215 2.09 -10.95 -10.43
CA ASP A 215 2.38 -9.57 -10.83
C ASP A 215 3.26 -8.96 -9.74
N GLU A 216 4.57 -9.03 -9.95
CA GLU A 216 5.65 -8.69 -9.04
C GLU A 216 5.31 -7.50 -8.11
N CYS A 217 5.15 -7.80 -6.82
CA CYS A 217 5.37 -6.82 -5.76
C CYS A 217 6.90 -6.64 -5.62
N ASP A 218 7.52 -5.93 -6.58
CA ASP A 218 8.92 -5.53 -6.54
C ASP A 218 9.17 -4.64 -5.31
N VAL A 219 9.61 -5.29 -4.23
CA VAL A 219 10.27 -4.65 -3.11
C VAL A 219 11.66 -4.30 -3.61
N GLY A 220 11.84 -3.06 -4.07
CA GLY A 220 13.10 -2.56 -4.58
C GLY A 220 14.25 -2.85 -3.63
N HIS A 221 15.07 -3.83 -3.99
CA HIS A 221 16.42 -3.97 -3.49
C HIS A 221 17.31 -2.99 -4.26
N GLU A 222 17.89 -2.03 -3.56
CA GLU A 222 19.03 -1.26 -4.07
C GLU A 222 20.16 -2.24 -4.44
N PRO A 223 20.81 -2.10 -5.62
CA PRO A 223 21.93 -2.93 -5.99
C PRO A 223 23.23 -2.33 -5.46
N ASP A 224 23.75 -2.87 -4.36
CA ASP A 224 25.16 -2.70 -4.00
C ASP A 224 26.04 -3.73 -4.74
N ALA A 225 27.21 -3.26 -5.15
CA ALA A 225 28.12 -3.80 -6.17
C ALA A 225 28.76 -5.19 -5.86
N PRO A 226 29.47 -5.82 -6.83
CA PRO A 226 29.62 -7.27 -6.90
C PRO A 226 30.77 -7.79 -6.03
N SER A 227 30.49 -8.84 -5.26
CA SER A 227 31.51 -9.63 -4.54
C SER A 227 32.04 -10.76 -5.42
N GLU A 228 33.33 -11.02 -5.26
CA GLU A 228 34.22 -11.84 -6.07
C GLU A 228 33.71 -13.27 -6.33
N GLN A 229 33.85 -13.70 -7.60
CA GLN A 229 33.78 -15.10 -7.98
C GLN A 229 35.02 -15.85 -7.47
N VAL A 230 34.80 -16.93 -6.71
CA VAL A 230 35.76 -18.03 -6.61
C VAL A 230 35.15 -19.21 -7.37
N PRO A 231 35.76 -19.72 -8.46
CA PRO A 231 35.25 -20.91 -9.13
C PRO A 231 35.83 -22.17 -8.48
N THR A 232 34.95 -23.00 -7.93
CA THR A 232 35.18 -24.41 -7.67
C THR A 232 35.31 -25.13 -9.02
N THR A 233 36.39 -25.90 -9.23
CA THR A 233 36.45 -26.90 -10.31
C THR A 233 36.85 -28.26 -9.72
N GLU A 234 36.14 -29.27 -10.19
CA GLU A 234 35.99 -30.66 -9.75
C GLU A 234 37.28 -31.51 -9.69
N PRO A 235 37.24 -32.68 -9.02
CA PRO A 235 38.36 -33.60 -8.94
C PRO A 235 38.46 -34.43 -10.23
N ASN A 236 39.67 -34.61 -10.76
CA ASN A 236 39.90 -35.53 -11.87
C ASN A 236 40.96 -36.56 -11.49
N GLU A 237 40.66 -37.81 -11.84
CA GLU A 237 41.36 -39.03 -11.50
C GLU A 237 42.82 -39.03 -11.98
N THR A 238 43.71 -39.69 -11.26
CA THR A 238 45.05 -40.04 -11.76
C THR A 238 45.37 -41.48 -11.39
N GLU A 239 45.46 -42.29 -12.44
CA GLU A 239 45.92 -43.69 -12.48
C GLU A 239 47.43 -43.78 -12.15
N PRO A 240 47.93 -44.84 -11.46
CA PRO A 240 49.35 -44.95 -11.14
C PRO A 240 50.11 -45.75 -12.21
N THR A 241 51.28 -45.27 -12.63
CA THR A 241 52.26 -46.06 -13.40
C THR A 241 53.56 -46.28 -12.62
N ASP A 242 53.71 -47.55 -12.24
CA ASP A 242 54.84 -48.45 -12.01
C ASP A 242 56.34 -48.01 -12.12
N VAL A 243 57.18 -48.84 -11.46
CA VAL A 243 58.60 -49.26 -11.70
C VAL A 243 59.50 -49.08 -10.44
N LYS A 244 59.72 -50.11 -9.59
CA LYS A 244 60.72 -51.25 -9.55
C LYS A 244 62.21 -50.84 -9.38
N PRO A 245 63.11 -51.64 -8.75
CA PRO A 245 63.21 -53.12 -8.71
C PRO A 245 62.86 -53.80 -7.38
#